data_AF-A0A950BFY2-F1
#
_entry.id   AF-A0A950BFY2-F1
#
_cell.length_a   1.000
_cell.length_b   1.000
_cell.length_c   1.000
_cell.angle_alpha   90.00
_cell.angle_beta   90.00
_cell.angle_gamma   90.00
#
_symmetry.space_group_name_H-M   'P 1'
#
loop_
_entity.id
_entity.type
_entity.pdbx_description
1 polymer ?
#
loop_
_entity_poly.entity_id
_entity_poly.type
_entity_poly.pdbx_seq_one_letter_code
_entity_poly.pdbx_strand_id
1 'polypeptide(L)'
;MDATATRVLYVAAEAVPFAKAGGLGDVAGALPAALRRLGVDVRLMIPAYPSALSQIRDVQTIAQFAGDQWPGPLDVIEGTSIRDRVPVFLVRSHYFDRAGGPYSDEHGDLWPDDAERFAALCYAAARLVNETHDWRPHVVHANDWHTALIPSLLSKTGASGVPTLLTIHNAAYHGSATAEQLRQFGVPAAQLRPAKASHSFLELGVRHATRLSTVSPTYAKEIQTKRFGSGLQRLYAGRAAALTGILNGVDYSIWDPSQDALIARAFDASDLSGKAECKAAVQAEMRLDTASFAPLLGIVSRLTQQKGLDLVLRIADVLITAGARMVVLGQGEAELERAFEELAVRYPTRIAVRVGFDEALAHRITAGADIFLMPSRFEPCGL
;
A
#
# COMPACT_ATOMS: atom_id res chain seq x y z
N MET A 1 -25.33 -15.94 -3.91
CA MET A 1 -24.69 -15.38 -2.70
C MET A 1 -25.78 -15.27 -1.65
N ASP A 2 -25.46 -15.60 -0.40
CA ASP A 2 -26.41 -15.52 0.71
C ASP A 2 -26.89 -14.08 0.90
N ALA A 3 -28.21 -13.86 0.96
CA ALA A 3 -28.80 -12.54 1.16
C ALA A 3 -28.41 -11.90 2.50
N THR A 4 -27.85 -12.70 3.42
CA THR A 4 -27.38 -12.28 4.76
C THR A 4 -25.91 -11.85 4.82
N ALA A 5 -25.15 -12.04 3.73
CA ALA A 5 -23.72 -11.72 3.73
C ALA A 5 -23.48 -10.22 3.96
N THR A 6 -22.50 -9.88 4.80
CA THR A 6 -22.06 -8.48 4.94
C THR A 6 -21.44 -8.02 3.62
N ARG A 7 -21.95 -6.92 3.05
CA ARG A 7 -21.48 -6.33 1.80
C ARG A 7 -20.49 -5.22 2.10
N VAL A 8 -19.29 -5.29 1.55
CA VAL A 8 -18.23 -4.31 1.80
C VAL A 8 -17.73 -3.73 0.49
N LEU A 9 -17.77 -2.40 0.36
CA LEU A 9 -17.03 -1.69 -0.68
C LEU A 9 -15.64 -1.38 -0.13
N TYR A 10 -14.63 -2.11 -0.58
CA TYR A 10 -13.25 -1.92 -0.16
C TYR A 10 -12.57 -0.98 -1.16
N VAL A 11 -12.18 0.22 -0.73
CA VAL A 11 -11.61 1.24 -1.61
C VAL A 11 -10.14 1.46 -1.30
N ALA A 12 -9.29 1.44 -2.31
CA ALA A 12 -7.85 1.68 -2.19
C ALA A 12 -7.29 2.42 -3.40
N ALA A 13 -6.10 3.01 -3.25
CA ALA A 13 -5.37 3.60 -4.37
C ALA A 13 -4.58 2.56 -5.18
N GLU A 14 -4.21 1.44 -4.57
CA GLU A 14 -3.41 0.38 -5.18
C GLU A 14 -3.89 -0.98 -4.65
N ALA A 15 -3.68 -2.03 -5.45
CA ALA A 15 -3.99 -3.41 -5.12
C ALA A 15 -3.28 -4.34 -6.13
N VAL A 16 -2.55 -5.36 -5.66
CA VAL A 16 -1.95 -6.38 -6.54
C VAL A 16 -3.07 -7.30 -7.08
N PRO A 17 -3.09 -7.67 -8.37
CA PRO A 17 -2.09 -7.40 -9.42
C PRO A 17 -2.38 -6.15 -10.25
N PHE A 18 -3.38 -5.36 -9.88
CA PHE A 18 -3.87 -4.23 -10.68
C PHE A 18 -2.88 -3.06 -10.74
N ALA A 19 -2.32 -2.67 -9.60
CA ALA A 19 -1.27 -1.66 -9.47
C ALA A 19 -0.60 -1.77 -8.09
N LYS A 20 0.71 -1.52 -8.02
CA LYS A 20 1.50 -1.61 -6.79
C LYS A 20 2.56 -0.52 -6.75
N ALA A 21 2.68 0.15 -5.62
CA ALA A 21 3.80 1.01 -5.25
C ALA A 21 4.27 0.77 -3.81
N GLY A 22 3.42 0.24 -2.92
CA GLY A 22 3.83 -0.14 -1.57
C GLY A 22 3.03 -1.30 -0.97
N GLY A 23 3.17 -1.46 0.36
CA GLY A 23 2.50 -2.53 1.11
C GLY A 23 0.98 -2.38 1.22
N LEU A 24 0.43 -1.20 0.95
CA LEU A 24 -1.03 -1.04 0.81
C LEU A 24 -1.54 -1.90 -0.35
N GLY A 25 -0.80 -1.96 -1.47
CA GLY A 25 -1.14 -2.78 -2.62
C GLY A 25 -1.19 -4.28 -2.30
N ASP A 26 -0.30 -4.77 -1.43
CA ASP A 26 -0.30 -6.16 -0.99
C ASP A 26 -1.52 -6.48 -0.12
N VAL A 27 -1.83 -5.61 0.86
CA VAL A 27 -3.00 -5.78 1.73
C VAL A 27 -4.30 -5.67 0.92
N ALA A 28 -4.42 -4.64 0.08
CA ALA A 28 -5.60 -4.43 -0.75
C ALA A 28 -5.78 -5.49 -1.85
N GLY A 29 -4.69 -6.15 -2.27
CA GLY A 29 -4.74 -7.28 -3.17
C GLY A 29 -5.22 -8.57 -2.50
N ALA A 30 -4.78 -8.85 -1.27
CA ALA A 30 -5.05 -10.14 -0.61
C ALA A 30 -6.29 -10.13 0.30
N LEU A 31 -6.53 -9.04 1.04
CA LEU A 31 -7.59 -8.97 2.06
C LEU A 31 -9.00 -9.14 1.50
N PRO A 32 -9.39 -8.52 0.35
CA PRO A 32 -10.72 -8.74 -0.23
C PRO A 32 -11.00 -10.21 -0.52
N ALA A 33 -10.05 -10.93 -1.10
CA ALA A 33 -10.19 -12.36 -1.39
C ALA A 33 -10.31 -13.18 -0.09
N ALA A 34 -9.50 -12.86 0.93
CA ALA A 34 -9.57 -13.51 2.24
C ALA A 34 -10.94 -13.31 2.93
N LEU A 35 -11.48 -12.09 2.90
CA LEU A 35 -12.81 -11.78 3.42
C LEU A 35 -13.92 -12.53 2.68
N ARG A 36 -13.81 -12.69 1.35
CA ARG A 36 -14.76 -13.48 0.56
C ARG A 36 -14.76 -14.95 0.95
N ARG A 37 -13.59 -15.53 1.26
CA ARG A 37 -13.49 -16.90 1.79
C ARG A 37 -14.20 -17.06 3.15
N LEU A 38 -14.35 -15.97 3.90
CA LEU A 38 -15.10 -15.91 5.16
C LEU A 38 -16.59 -15.59 4.97
N GLY A 39 -17.08 -15.53 3.73
CA GLY A 39 -18.50 -15.28 3.43
C GLY A 39 -18.89 -13.80 3.36
N VAL A 40 -17.93 -12.86 3.38
CA VAL A 40 -18.20 -11.44 3.17
C VAL A 40 -18.30 -11.16 1.67
N ASP A 41 -19.34 -10.46 1.23
CA ASP A 41 -19.45 -10.03 -0.16
C ASP A 41 -18.68 -8.72 -0.38
N VAL A 42 -17.37 -8.86 -0.57
CA VAL A 42 -16.47 -7.73 -0.82
C VAL A 42 -16.38 -7.44 -2.31
N ARG A 43 -16.45 -6.14 -2.66
CA ARG A 43 -16.07 -5.60 -3.96
C ARG A 43 -14.91 -4.61 -3.79
N LEU A 44 -13.84 -4.80 -4.55
CA LEU A 44 -12.67 -3.93 -4.54
C LEU A 44 -12.91 -2.75 -5.48
N MET A 45 -12.69 -1.52 -5.04
CA MET A 45 -12.69 -0.34 -5.88
C MET A 45 -11.32 0.33 -5.87
N ILE A 46 -10.77 0.53 -7.07
CA ILE A 46 -9.50 1.21 -7.29
C ILE A 46 -9.59 2.09 -8.55
N PRO A 47 -8.63 2.99 -8.79
CA PRO A 47 -8.54 3.69 -10.07
C PRO A 47 -8.30 2.75 -11.26
N ALA A 48 -8.82 3.12 -12.42
CA ALA A 48 -8.65 2.38 -13.68
C ALA A 48 -7.30 2.67 -14.33
N TYR A 49 -6.20 2.31 -13.67
CA TYR A 49 -4.87 2.37 -14.29
C TYR A 49 -4.81 1.46 -15.52
N PRO A 50 -3.95 1.76 -16.52
CA PRO A 50 -3.77 0.89 -17.68
C PRO A 50 -3.46 -0.57 -17.31
N SER A 51 -2.62 -0.78 -16.29
CA SER A 51 -2.32 -2.11 -15.74
C SER A 51 -3.55 -2.79 -15.15
N ALA A 52 -4.41 -2.06 -14.43
CA ALA A 52 -5.61 -2.60 -13.79
C ALA A 52 -6.63 -3.13 -14.82
N LEU A 53 -6.78 -2.43 -15.95
CA LEU A 53 -7.70 -2.84 -17.03
C LEU A 53 -7.32 -4.20 -17.63
N SER A 54 -6.02 -4.54 -17.67
CA SER A 54 -5.54 -5.82 -18.17
C SER A 54 -5.80 -7.02 -17.23
N GLN A 55 -6.16 -6.74 -15.97
CA GLN A 55 -6.29 -7.74 -14.90
C GLN A 55 -7.75 -8.11 -14.58
N ILE A 56 -8.70 -7.58 -15.36
CA ILE A 56 -10.13 -7.87 -15.20
C ILE A 56 -10.73 -8.49 -16.47
N ARG A 57 -11.82 -9.23 -16.29
CA ARG A 57 -12.67 -9.78 -17.34
C ARG A 57 -14.14 -9.44 -17.08
N ASP A 58 -15.01 -9.75 -18.04
CA ASP A 58 -16.46 -9.57 -17.92
C ASP A 58 -16.83 -8.09 -17.64
N VAL A 59 -16.24 -7.18 -18.42
CA VAL A 59 -16.27 -5.72 -18.17
C VAL A 59 -17.59 -5.10 -18.60
N GLN A 60 -18.19 -4.30 -17.73
CA GLN A 60 -19.38 -3.49 -18.02
C GLN A 60 -19.31 -2.12 -17.33
N THR A 61 -19.83 -1.08 -17.96
CA THR A 61 -20.00 0.23 -17.31
C THR A 61 -21.22 0.21 -16.42
N ILE A 62 -21.06 0.54 -15.13
CA ILE A 62 -22.14 0.49 -14.13
C ILE A 62 -22.56 1.87 -13.62
N ALA A 63 -21.75 2.90 -13.84
CA ALA A 63 -22.10 4.29 -13.53
C ALA A 63 -21.31 5.25 -14.42
N GLN A 64 -21.91 6.40 -14.71
CA GLN A 64 -21.27 7.50 -15.44
C GLN A 64 -21.61 8.81 -14.75
N PHE A 65 -20.59 9.59 -14.42
CA PHE A 65 -20.73 10.90 -13.79
C PHE A 65 -20.14 11.97 -14.71
N ALA A 66 -20.94 12.98 -15.05
CA ALA A 66 -20.53 14.10 -15.90
C ALA A 66 -21.28 15.41 -15.53
N GLY A 67 -20.71 16.55 -15.92
CA GLY A 67 -21.34 17.87 -15.77
C GLY A 67 -21.16 18.51 -14.38
N ASP A 68 -22.20 19.17 -13.87
CA ASP A 68 -22.18 19.94 -12.59
C ASP A 68 -21.81 19.11 -11.35
N GLN A 69 -21.78 17.78 -11.51
CA GLN A 69 -21.54 16.80 -10.45
C GLN A 69 -20.06 16.58 -10.15
N TRP A 70 -19.20 16.58 -11.17
CA TRP A 70 -17.74 16.45 -11.08
C TRP A 70 -17.09 17.03 -12.35
N PRO A 71 -15.94 17.75 -12.26
CA PRO A 71 -15.27 18.29 -13.43
C PRO A 71 -14.74 17.18 -14.33
N GLY A 72 -15.40 16.99 -15.48
CA GLY A 72 -14.99 16.05 -16.53
C GLY A 72 -15.59 14.65 -16.39
N PRO A 73 -15.33 13.76 -17.36
CA PRO A 73 -15.88 12.42 -17.38
C PRO A 73 -15.26 11.54 -16.27
N LEU A 74 -16.14 10.86 -15.55
CA LEU A 74 -15.81 9.92 -14.49
C LEU A 74 -16.76 8.72 -14.55
N ASP A 75 -16.27 7.59 -15.04
CA ASP A 75 -17.05 6.36 -15.18
C ASP A 75 -16.62 5.34 -14.14
N VAL A 76 -17.55 4.47 -13.74
CA VAL A 76 -17.23 3.27 -12.97
C VAL A 76 -17.55 2.07 -13.83
N ILE A 77 -16.52 1.25 -14.08
CA ILE A 77 -16.68 -0.05 -14.73
C ILE A 77 -16.58 -1.15 -13.68
N GLU A 78 -17.41 -2.17 -13.83
CA GLU A 78 -17.32 -3.42 -13.09
C GLU A 78 -16.62 -4.46 -13.95
N GLY A 79 -15.81 -5.29 -13.31
CA GLY A 79 -15.27 -6.52 -13.88
C GLY A 79 -14.96 -7.52 -12.77
N THR A 80 -14.41 -8.66 -13.17
CA THR A 80 -13.97 -9.71 -12.25
C THR A 80 -12.46 -9.89 -12.36
N SER A 81 -11.77 -9.87 -11.22
CA SER A 81 -10.34 -10.20 -11.13
C SER A 81 -10.03 -11.54 -11.79
N ILE A 82 -9.03 -11.56 -12.66
CA ILE A 82 -8.57 -12.79 -13.32
C ILE A 82 -7.93 -13.75 -12.28
N ARG A 83 -7.19 -13.19 -11.31
CA ARG A 83 -6.42 -13.96 -10.33
C ARG A 83 -7.29 -14.69 -9.31
N ASP A 84 -8.18 -13.96 -8.64
CA ASP A 84 -8.88 -14.41 -7.42
C ASP A 84 -10.41 -14.31 -7.52
N ARG A 85 -10.92 -13.94 -8.69
CA ARG A 85 -12.36 -13.84 -8.97
C ARG A 85 -13.11 -12.85 -8.07
N VAL A 86 -12.40 -11.94 -7.38
CA VAL A 86 -13.01 -10.83 -6.64
C VAL A 86 -13.67 -9.87 -7.63
N PRO A 87 -14.92 -9.41 -7.41
CA PRO A 87 -15.51 -8.32 -8.20
C PRO A 87 -14.74 -7.02 -7.98
N VAL A 88 -14.42 -6.32 -9.07
CA VAL A 88 -13.61 -5.11 -9.08
C VAL A 88 -14.40 -3.98 -9.75
N PHE A 89 -14.41 -2.83 -9.10
CA PHE A 89 -14.88 -1.57 -9.66
C PHE A 89 -13.67 -0.70 -10.00
N LEU A 90 -13.49 -0.37 -11.27
CA LEU A 90 -12.44 0.54 -11.71
C LEU A 90 -13.03 1.91 -12.00
N VAL A 91 -12.45 2.95 -11.40
CA VAL A 91 -12.84 4.35 -11.63
C VAL A 91 -12.04 4.90 -12.80
N ARG A 92 -12.69 5.11 -13.94
CA ARG A 92 -12.08 5.59 -15.17
C ARG A 92 -12.21 7.10 -15.27
N SER A 93 -11.07 7.76 -15.45
CA SER A 93 -10.97 9.18 -15.75
C SER A 93 -9.60 9.48 -16.37
N HIS A 94 -9.46 10.64 -17.02
CA HIS A 94 -8.20 11.15 -17.53
C HIS A 94 -7.11 11.32 -16.44
N TYR A 95 -7.52 11.34 -15.16
CA TYR A 95 -6.65 11.32 -13.99
C TYR A 95 -5.83 10.03 -13.82
N PHE A 96 -6.34 8.91 -14.36
CA PHE A 96 -5.81 7.58 -14.10
C PHE A 96 -5.39 6.83 -15.37
N ASP A 97 -5.96 7.21 -16.51
CA ASP A 97 -5.57 6.70 -17.83
C ASP A 97 -4.30 7.41 -18.32
N ARG A 98 -3.19 7.15 -17.61
CA ARG A 98 -1.87 7.73 -17.85
C ARG A 98 -0.81 6.64 -17.71
N ALA A 99 0.28 6.76 -18.46
CA ALA A 99 1.47 5.94 -18.25
C ALA A 99 2.11 6.25 -16.89
N GLY A 100 2.81 5.28 -16.31
CA GLY A 100 3.40 5.37 -14.97
C GLY A 100 2.64 4.55 -13.92
N GLY A 101 2.87 4.89 -12.65
CA GLY A 101 2.32 4.18 -11.50
C GLY A 101 1.23 4.96 -10.74
N PRO A 102 0.76 4.42 -9.60
CA PRO A 102 -0.26 5.07 -8.79
C PRO A 102 0.10 6.50 -8.36
N TYR A 103 1.38 6.77 -8.07
CA TYR A 103 1.85 8.01 -7.44
C TYR A 103 2.88 8.80 -8.25
N SER A 104 3.45 8.20 -9.29
CA SER A 104 4.44 8.85 -10.15
C SER A 104 4.21 8.52 -11.62
N ASP A 105 4.73 9.37 -12.50
CA ASP A 105 4.78 9.11 -13.94
C ASP A 105 5.84 8.07 -14.32
N GLU A 106 6.06 7.88 -15.62
CA GLU A 106 7.06 6.95 -16.17
C GLU A 106 8.52 7.36 -15.90
N HIS A 107 8.75 8.62 -15.54
CA HIS A 107 10.06 9.17 -15.19
C HIS A 107 10.32 9.13 -13.68
N GLY A 108 9.29 8.81 -12.88
CA GLY A 108 9.36 8.76 -11.42
C GLY A 108 8.99 10.07 -10.73
N ASP A 109 8.55 11.08 -11.47
CA ASP A 109 8.08 12.34 -10.91
C ASP A 109 6.68 12.19 -10.32
N LEU A 110 6.46 12.78 -9.15
CA LEU A 110 5.17 12.71 -8.47
C LEU A 110 4.08 13.44 -9.26
N TRP A 111 2.88 12.87 -9.28
CA TRP A 111 1.74 13.51 -9.93
C TRP A 111 1.38 14.84 -9.25
N PRO A 112 1.31 15.97 -9.99
CA PRO A 112 1.02 17.28 -9.40
C PRO A 112 -0.45 17.44 -8.98
N ASP A 113 -1.33 16.59 -9.50
CA ASP A 113 -2.79 16.64 -9.36
C ASP A 113 -3.36 15.55 -8.44
N ASP A 114 -2.54 15.03 -7.52
CA ASP A 114 -2.93 13.95 -6.61
C ASP A 114 -4.18 14.25 -5.77
N ALA A 115 -4.39 15.51 -5.39
CA ALA A 115 -5.58 15.93 -4.66
C ALA A 115 -6.85 15.71 -5.51
N GLU A 116 -6.85 16.14 -6.77
CA GLU A 116 -7.92 15.99 -7.73
C GLU A 116 -8.14 14.50 -8.07
N ARG A 117 -7.06 13.77 -8.37
CA ARG A 117 -7.09 12.34 -8.71
C ARG A 117 -7.82 11.54 -7.62
N PHE A 118 -7.35 11.65 -6.38
CA PHE A 118 -7.91 10.84 -5.29
C PHE A 118 -9.24 11.39 -4.76
N ALA A 119 -9.53 12.67 -4.95
CA ALA A 119 -10.89 13.18 -4.76
C ALA A 119 -11.88 12.59 -5.77
N ALA A 120 -11.48 12.37 -7.03
CA ALA A 120 -12.31 11.71 -8.03
C ALA A 120 -12.67 10.27 -7.63
N LEU A 121 -11.70 9.52 -7.10
CA LEU A 121 -11.91 8.18 -6.54
C LEU A 121 -12.91 8.21 -5.38
N CYS A 122 -12.71 9.12 -4.42
CA CYS A 122 -13.61 9.29 -3.28
C CYS A 122 -15.03 9.65 -3.72
N TYR A 123 -15.13 10.53 -4.71
CA TYR A 123 -16.39 10.99 -5.27
C TYR A 123 -17.15 9.83 -5.92
N ALA A 124 -16.51 9.09 -6.82
CA ALA A 124 -17.10 7.91 -7.47
C ALA A 124 -17.59 6.89 -6.44
N ALA A 125 -16.79 6.60 -5.40
CA ALA A 125 -17.18 5.70 -4.32
C ALA A 125 -18.44 6.20 -3.58
N ALA A 126 -18.47 7.46 -3.16
CA ALA A 126 -19.59 8.03 -2.42
C ALA A 126 -20.89 8.08 -3.25
N ARG A 127 -20.79 8.32 -4.55
CA ARG A 127 -21.94 8.29 -5.48
C ARG A 127 -22.45 6.88 -5.73
N LEU A 128 -21.55 5.92 -5.96
CA LEU A 128 -21.92 4.54 -6.24
C LEU A 128 -22.69 3.89 -5.08
N VAL A 129 -22.32 4.22 -3.83
CA VAL A 129 -23.05 3.78 -2.64
C VAL A 129 -24.53 4.24 -2.67
N ASN A 130 -24.80 5.40 -3.27
CA ASN A 130 -26.14 5.98 -3.34
C ASN A 130 -26.98 5.46 -4.51
N GLU A 131 -26.35 5.13 -5.65
CA GLU A 131 -27.01 4.91 -6.95
C GLU A 131 -27.20 3.43 -7.34
N THR A 132 -26.58 2.49 -6.64
CA THR A 132 -26.67 1.07 -7.00
C THR A 132 -28.03 0.46 -6.65
N HIS A 133 -28.69 -0.19 -7.62
CA HIS A 133 -30.00 -0.83 -7.41
C HIS A 133 -29.88 -2.30 -6.99
N ASP A 134 -28.89 -3.04 -7.49
CA ASP A 134 -28.78 -4.49 -7.25
C ASP A 134 -27.77 -4.90 -6.17
N TRP A 135 -26.88 -3.98 -5.77
CA TRP A 135 -25.90 -4.23 -4.72
C TRP A 135 -25.56 -2.95 -3.97
N ARG A 136 -25.90 -2.85 -2.68
CA ARG A 136 -25.53 -1.72 -1.82
C ARG A 136 -24.60 -2.18 -0.70
N PRO A 137 -23.46 -1.52 -0.48
CA PRO A 137 -22.56 -1.91 0.61
C PRO A 137 -23.20 -1.60 1.96
N HIS A 138 -23.02 -2.52 2.91
CA HIS A 138 -23.32 -2.30 4.32
C HIS A 138 -22.22 -1.48 5.00
N VAL A 139 -20.99 -1.58 4.51
CA VAL A 139 -19.83 -0.84 5.02
C VAL A 139 -18.97 -0.37 3.84
N VAL A 140 -18.44 0.86 3.93
CA VAL A 140 -17.34 1.29 3.06
C VAL A 140 -16.03 1.25 3.83
N HIS A 141 -15.08 0.45 3.34
CA HIS A 141 -13.75 0.32 3.92
C HIS A 141 -12.77 1.16 3.10
N ALA A 142 -12.47 2.35 3.61
CA ALA A 142 -11.50 3.29 3.06
C ALA A 142 -10.09 2.96 3.57
N ASN A 143 -9.09 3.02 2.70
CA ASN A 143 -7.68 2.81 3.00
C ASN A 143 -6.84 4.06 2.68
N ASP A 144 -6.16 4.57 3.71
CA ASP A 144 -5.28 5.75 3.68
C ASP A 144 -5.92 7.05 3.19
N TRP A 145 -5.10 8.11 3.12
CA TRP A 145 -5.51 9.45 2.73
C TRP A 145 -6.21 9.51 1.36
N HIS A 146 -5.83 8.64 0.42
CA HIS A 146 -6.39 8.56 -0.93
C HIS A 146 -7.91 8.35 -0.95
N THR A 147 -8.45 7.74 0.10
CA THR A 147 -9.87 7.40 0.20
C THR A 147 -10.53 8.06 1.42
N ALA A 148 -9.78 8.89 2.15
CA ALA A 148 -10.18 9.46 3.42
C ALA A 148 -11.25 10.56 3.29
N LEU A 149 -11.55 11.06 2.08
CA LEU A 149 -12.69 11.95 1.88
C LEU A 149 -14.03 11.23 1.82
N ILE A 150 -14.07 9.91 1.61
CA ILE A 150 -15.34 9.16 1.46
C ILE A 150 -16.31 9.38 2.63
N PRO A 151 -15.90 9.30 3.92
CA PRO A 151 -16.82 9.55 5.04
C PRO A 151 -17.41 10.96 5.03
N SER A 152 -16.62 11.95 4.60
CA SER A 152 -17.05 13.35 4.47
C SER A 152 -18.07 13.52 3.33
N LEU A 153 -17.81 12.91 2.17
CA LEU A 153 -18.68 13.02 1.00
C LEU A 153 -20.00 12.27 1.18
N LEU A 154 -20.00 11.11 1.85
CA LEU A 154 -21.22 10.37 2.17
C LEU A 154 -22.19 11.18 3.05
N SER A 155 -21.71 12.12 3.85
CA SER A 155 -22.59 12.96 4.68
C SER A 155 -23.49 13.90 3.85
N LYS A 156 -23.23 14.07 2.55
CA LYS A 156 -24.07 14.85 1.63
C LYS A 156 -25.03 14.02 0.79
N THR A 157 -24.92 12.69 0.83
CA THR A 157 -25.73 11.81 -0.02
C THR A 157 -26.86 11.17 0.79
N GLY A 158 -27.81 10.52 0.10
CA GLY A 158 -28.82 9.68 0.73
C GLY A 158 -28.24 8.47 1.48
N ALA A 159 -26.92 8.24 1.38
CA ALA A 159 -26.19 7.16 2.02
C ALA A 159 -25.43 7.59 3.29
N SER A 160 -25.77 8.73 3.90
CA SER A 160 -25.15 9.21 5.15
C SER A 160 -25.23 8.23 6.33
N GLY A 161 -26.15 7.25 6.29
CA GLY A 161 -26.27 6.17 7.28
C GLY A 161 -25.34 4.97 7.05
N VAL A 162 -24.62 4.90 5.92
CA VAL A 162 -23.72 3.77 5.64
C VAL A 162 -22.43 3.95 6.47
N PRO A 163 -22.11 3.02 7.39
CA PRO A 163 -20.91 3.14 8.21
C PRO A 163 -19.64 3.01 7.38
N THR A 164 -18.60 3.72 7.83
CA THR A 164 -17.28 3.73 7.19
C THR A 164 -16.19 3.24 8.15
N LEU A 165 -15.29 2.42 7.63
CA LEU A 165 -14.05 2.04 8.29
C LEU A 165 -12.90 2.69 7.54
N LEU A 166 -12.09 3.51 8.21
CA LEU A 166 -10.86 4.06 7.65
C LEU A 166 -9.64 3.33 8.24
N THR A 167 -8.92 2.59 7.41
CA THR A 167 -7.62 2.00 7.78
C THR A 167 -6.49 2.96 7.45
N ILE A 168 -5.69 3.32 8.46
CA ILE A 168 -4.45 4.08 8.30
C ILE A 168 -3.29 3.07 8.21
N HIS A 169 -2.71 2.90 7.03
CA HIS A 169 -1.52 2.08 6.82
C HIS A 169 -0.25 2.88 7.09
N ASN A 170 -0.27 4.19 6.84
CA ASN A 170 0.85 5.06 7.18
C ASN A 170 0.38 6.49 7.52
N ALA A 171 0.50 6.87 8.79
CA ALA A 171 0.11 8.19 9.27
C ALA A 171 1.00 9.33 8.79
N ALA A 172 2.13 9.07 8.11
CA ALA A 172 3.00 10.11 7.57
C ALA A 172 2.41 10.79 6.32
N TYR A 173 1.51 10.12 5.58
CA TYR A 173 0.95 10.64 4.33
C TYR A 173 -0.48 11.13 4.53
N HIS A 174 -0.70 12.42 4.26
CA HIS A 174 -1.91 13.12 4.71
C HIS A 174 -2.91 13.44 3.61
N GLY A 175 -2.45 13.58 2.36
CA GLY A 175 -3.20 14.16 1.25
C GLY A 175 -3.63 15.60 1.54
N SER A 176 -3.06 16.59 0.87
CA SER A 176 -3.31 18.00 1.20
C SER A 176 -4.06 18.70 0.08
N ALA A 177 -5.05 19.52 0.42
CA ALA A 177 -5.72 20.40 -0.52
C ALA A 177 -6.13 21.72 0.16
N THR A 178 -6.34 22.74 -0.64
CA THR A 178 -6.89 24.02 -0.16
C THR A 178 -8.37 23.87 0.20
N ALA A 179 -8.89 24.79 1.02
CA ALA A 179 -10.32 24.83 1.33
C ALA A 179 -11.20 25.08 0.08
N GLU A 180 -10.65 25.70 -0.96
CA GLU A 180 -11.34 25.89 -2.24
C GLU A 180 -11.44 24.58 -3.02
N GLN A 181 -10.33 23.89 -3.23
CA GLN A 181 -10.32 22.55 -3.86
C GLN A 181 -11.26 21.59 -3.15
N LEU A 182 -11.22 21.52 -1.81
CA LEU A 182 -12.12 20.62 -1.07
C LEU A 182 -13.60 20.96 -1.27
N ARG A 183 -13.97 22.25 -1.40
CA ARG A 183 -15.34 22.63 -1.74
C ARG A 183 -15.72 22.18 -3.14
N GLN A 184 -14.82 22.31 -4.10
CA GLN A 184 -15.00 21.81 -5.48
C GLN A 184 -15.15 20.28 -5.51
N PHE A 185 -14.41 19.57 -4.67
CA PHE A 185 -14.53 18.11 -4.50
C PHE A 185 -15.80 17.68 -3.77
N GLY A 186 -16.61 18.63 -3.30
CA GLY A 186 -17.87 18.35 -2.64
C GLY A 186 -17.78 18.18 -1.12
N VAL A 187 -16.67 18.51 -0.46
CA VAL A 187 -16.61 18.51 1.02
C VAL A 187 -17.56 19.60 1.57
N PRO A 188 -18.37 19.33 2.60
CA PRO A 188 -19.22 20.35 3.22
C PRO A 188 -18.42 21.49 3.82
N ALA A 189 -18.82 22.74 3.54
CA ALA A 189 -18.16 23.92 4.08
C ALA A 189 -18.13 23.93 5.63
N ALA A 190 -19.15 23.38 6.28
CA ALA A 190 -19.22 23.24 7.75
C ALA A 190 -18.14 22.31 8.34
N GLN A 191 -17.53 21.43 7.54
CA GLN A 191 -16.45 20.55 7.98
C GLN A 191 -15.06 21.22 7.82
N LEU A 192 -15.00 22.29 7.03
CA LEU A 192 -13.78 23.04 6.75
C LEU A 192 -13.62 24.19 7.75
N ARG A 193 -12.37 24.43 8.15
CA ARG A 193 -12.02 25.60 8.97
C ARG A 193 -11.65 26.77 8.05
N PRO A 194 -12.38 27.90 8.07
CA PRO A 194 -12.14 29.01 7.14
C PRO A 194 -10.74 29.61 7.22
N ALA A 195 -10.16 29.70 8.42
CA ALA A 195 -8.83 30.29 8.65
C ALA A 195 -7.64 29.36 8.33
N LYS A 196 -7.89 28.12 7.91
CA LYS A 196 -6.83 27.13 7.64
C LYS A 196 -6.53 27.09 6.14
N ALA A 197 -5.29 27.42 5.78
CA ALA A 197 -4.84 27.52 4.38
C ALA A 197 -4.92 26.17 3.63
N SER A 198 -4.59 25.07 4.31
CA SER A 198 -4.64 23.71 3.74
C SER A 198 -5.23 22.73 4.73
N HIS A 199 -6.02 21.78 4.23
CA HIS A 199 -6.66 20.71 4.98
C HIS A 199 -6.12 19.37 4.51
N SER A 200 -6.06 18.41 5.43
CA SER A 200 -5.65 17.04 5.12
C SER A 200 -6.87 16.16 4.86
N PHE A 201 -6.79 15.31 3.83
CA PHE A 201 -7.79 14.27 3.54
C PHE A 201 -7.86 13.30 4.71
N LEU A 202 -6.70 12.86 5.20
CA LEU A 202 -6.61 11.96 6.35
C LEU A 202 -7.21 12.59 7.62
N GLU A 203 -6.98 13.87 7.89
CA GLU A 203 -7.62 14.57 9.02
C GLU A 203 -9.16 14.52 8.92
N LEU A 204 -9.71 14.80 7.74
CA LEU A 204 -11.16 14.77 7.51
C LEU A 204 -11.70 13.35 7.66
N GLY A 205 -11.03 12.35 7.08
CA GLY A 205 -11.43 10.95 7.21
C GLY A 205 -11.38 10.47 8.66
N VAL A 206 -10.30 10.77 9.39
CA VAL A 206 -10.18 10.42 10.81
C VAL A 206 -11.25 11.12 11.62
N ARG A 207 -11.68 12.33 11.28
CA ARG A 207 -12.77 13.02 11.99
C ARG A 207 -14.15 12.39 11.73
N HIS A 208 -14.41 11.96 10.50
CA HIS A 208 -15.77 11.62 10.05
C HIS A 208 -16.04 10.12 9.88
N ALA A 209 -15.01 9.26 9.84
CA ALA A 209 -15.20 7.82 9.72
C ALA A 209 -15.99 7.24 10.90
N THR A 210 -16.75 6.16 10.72
CA THR A 210 -17.47 5.51 11.83
C THR A 210 -16.49 4.79 12.76
N ARG A 211 -15.56 4.01 12.18
CA ARG A 211 -14.48 3.31 12.88
C ARG A 211 -13.15 3.60 12.22
N LEU A 212 -12.08 3.47 12.99
CA LEU A 212 -10.71 3.58 12.52
C LEU A 212 -10.00 2.25 12.76
N SER A 213 -9.14 1.87 11.84
CA SER A 213 -8.18 0.80 12.04
C SER A 213 -6.79 1.20 11.61
N THR A 214 -5.80 0.44 12.04
CA THR A 214 -4.43 0.56 11.56
C THR A 214 -3.75 -0.80 11.61
N VAL A 215 -2.56 -0.89 11.03
CA VAL A 215 -1.94 -2.16 10.61
C VAL A 215 -1.19 -2.91 11.71
N SER A 216 -1.25 -2.45 12.97
CA SER A 216 -0.83 -3.24 14.13
C SER A 216 -1.38 -2.68 15.46
N PRO A 217 -1.55 -3.53 16.50
CA PRO A 217 -1.93 -3.07 17.85
C PRO A 217 -0.96 -2.07 18.47
N THR A 218 0.34 -2.22 18.19
CA THR A 218 1.38 -1.30 18.66
C THR A 218 1.28 0.04 17.95
N TYR A 219 1.17 0.04 16.61
CA TYR A 219 1.08 1.27 15.84
C TYR A 219 -0.19 2.08 16.16
N ALA A 220 -1.30 1.41 16.48
CA ALA A 220 -2.51 2.04 17.02
C ALA A 220 -2.24 2.90 18.26
N LYS A 221 -1.30 2.49 19.13
CA LYS A 221 -0.89 3.29 20.29
C LYS A 221 0.12 4.36 19.88
N GLU A 222 1.07 4.03 19.01
CA GLU A 222 2.14 4.93 18.58
C GLU A 222 1.64 6.18 17.87
N ILE A 223 0.67 6.05 16.94
CA ILE A 223 0.14 7.21 16.20
C ILE A 223 -0.59 8.20 17.11
N GLN A 224 -0.96 7.81 18.33
CA GLN A 224 -1.54 8.73 19.32
C GLN A 224 -0.47 9.58 20.03
N THR A 225 0.81 9.34 19.75
CA THR A 225 1.95 10.09 20.31
C THR A 225 2.47 11.13 19.33
N LYS A 226 3.12 12.18 19.83
CA LYS A 226 3.73 13.23 19.00
C LYS A 226 4.79 12.68 18.03
N ARG A 227 5.47 11.58 18.40
CA ARG A 227 6.56 11.01 17.61
C ARG A 227 6.09 10.36 16.30
N PHE A 228 4.94 9.69 16.32
CA PHE A 228 4.46 8.90 15.17
C PHE A 228 3.11 9.36 14.61
N GLY A 229 2.41 10.25 15.30
CA GLY A 229 1.10 10.73 14.85
C GLY A 229 1.12 11.83 13.80
N SER A 230 2.31 12.25 13.34
CA SER A 230 2.50 13.18 12.20
C SER A 230 1.70 14.48 12.27
N GLY A 231 1.40 14.99 13.46
CA GLY A 231 0.58 16.20 13.65
C GLY A 231 -0.90 15.92 13.91
N LEU A 232 -1.39 14.71 13.65
CA LEU A 232 -2.75 14.23 13.92
C LEU A 232 -2.87 13.45 15.24
N GLN A 233 -1.80 13.32 16.02
CA GLN A 233 -1.76 12.54 17.27
C GLN A 233 -2.94 12.83 18.23
N ARG A 234 -3.33 14.11 18.37
CA ARG A 234 -4.45 14.49 19.24
C ARG A 234 -5.79 14.03 18.69
N LEU A 235 -5.94 14.00 17.37
CA LEU A 235 -7.16 13.53 16.72
C LEU A 235 -7.29 12.01 16.87
N TYR A 236 -6.19 11.27 16.69
CA TYR A 236 -6.17 9.82 16.96
C TYR A 236 -6.48 9.52 18.42
N ALA A 237 -5.84 10.22 19.36
CA ALA A 237 -6.08 10.04 20.80
C ALA A 237 -7.53 10.35 21.19
N GLY A 238 -8.11 11.42 20.64
CA GLY A 238 -9.53 11.77 20.85
C GLY A 238 -10.51 10.73 20.28
N ARG A 239 -10.03 9.83 19.41
CA ARG A 239 -10.80 8.73 18.81
C ARG A 239 -10.29 7.35 19.21
N ALA A 240 -9.52 7.24 20.29
CA ALA A 240 -8.91 5.98 20.73
C ALA A 240 -9.92 4.82 20.87
N ALA A 241 -11.13 5.09 21.39
CA ALA A 241 -12.18 4.09 21.52
C ALA A 241 -12.72 3.54 20.18
N ALA A 242 -12.55 4.29 19.09
CA ALA A 242 -12.95 3.88 17.74
C ALA A 242 -11.78 3.32 16.91
N LEU A 243 -10.55 3.39 17.42
CA LEU A 243 -9.31 2.99 16.74
C LEU A 243 -8.88 1.58 17.18
N THR A 244 -8.67 0.69 16.20
CA THR A 244 -8.24 -0.69 16.45
C THR A 244 -7.04 -1.05 15.58
N GLY A 245 -5.98 -1.55 16.20
CA GLY A 245 -4.84 -2.10 15.46
C GLY A 245 -5.08 -3.57 15.09
N ILE A 246 -4.98 -3.90 13.81
CA ILE A 246 -5.12 -5.26 13.27
C ILE A 246 -3.86 -5.54 12.47
N LEU A 247 -3.10 -6.56 12.89
CA LEU A 247 -1.85 -6.92 12.23
C LEU A 247 -2.10 -7.40 10.81
N ASN A 248 -1.30 -6.95 9.85
CA ASN A 248 -1.38 -7.46 8.48
C ASN A 248 -1.01 -8.95 8.43
N GLY A 249 -1.64 -9.67 7.50
CA GLY A 249 -1.21 -11.02 7.12
C GLY A 249 -0.24 -10.98 5.95
N VAL A 250 0.32 -12.16 5.64
CA VAL A 250 1.11 -12.41 4.43
C VAL A 250 0.31 -13.36 3.53
N ASP A 251 0.40 -13.18 2.21
CA ASP A 251 -0.19 -14.11 1.25
C ASP A 251 0.73 -15.33 1.05
N TYR A 252 0.45 -16.39 1.80
CA TYR A 252 1.20 -17.66 1.70
C TYR A 252 0.92 -18.44 0.41
N SER A 253 0.03 -17.98 -0.49
CA SER A 253 -0.02 -18.54 -1.85
C SER A 253 1.10 -18.00 -2.75
N ILE A 254 1.74 -16.91 -2.32
CA ILE A 254 2.86 -16.26 -3.01
C ILE A 254 4.16 -16.52 -2.23
N TRP A 255 4.13 -16.32 -0.91
CA TRP A 255 5.30 -16.40 -0.04
C TRP A 255 5.31 -17.73 0.73
N ASP A 256 5.58 -18.82 0.02
CA ASP A 256 5.72 -20.16 0.60
C ASP A 256 6.99 -20.86 0.05
N PRO A 257 8.07 -20.97 0.84
CA PRO A 257 9.31 -21.57 0.37
C PRO A 257 9.17 -23.06 -0.02
N SER A 258 8.07 -23.72 0.31
CA SER A 258 7.83 -25.10 -0.11
C SER A 258 7.28 -25.22 -1.54
N GLN A 259 6.74 -24.12 -2.10
CA GLN A 259 6.11 -24.10 -3.43
C GLN A 259 6.56 -22.94 -4.32
N ASP A 260 7.39 -22.04 -3.81
CA ASP A 260 7.87 -20.86 -4.52
C ASP A 260 8.77 -21.25 -5.70
N ALA A 261 8.29 -21.00 -6.92
CA ALA A 261 9.01 -21.30 -8.15
C ALA A 261 10.15 -20.29 -8.46
N LEU A 262 10.25 -19.19 -7.70
CA LEU A 262 11.25 -18.15 -7.92
C LEU A 262 12.55 -18.43 -7.15
N ILE A 263 12.56 -19.39 -6.23
CA ILE A 263 13.72 -19.77 -5.42
C ILE A 263 14.40 -21.03 -5.97
N ALA A 264 15.70 -21.17 -5.71
CA ALA A 264 16.51 -22.23 -6.31
C ALA A 264 16.10 -23.64 -5.86
N ARG A 265 15.67 -23.77 -4.60
CA ARG A 265 15.27 -25.03 -4.01
C ARG A 265 14.17 -24.81 -2.98
N ALA A 266 13.09 -25.57 -3.11
CA ALA A 266 12.01 -25.57 -2.13
C ALA A 266 12.49 -26.15 -0.79
N PHE A 267 11.98 -25.60 0.31
CA PHE A 267 12.27 -26.06 1.67
C PHE A 267 11.12 -25.69 2.63
N ASP A 268 11.11 -26.30 3.81
CA ASP A 268 10.11 -25.99 4.83
C ASP A 268 10.70 -26.06 6.25
N ALA A 269 9.85 -25.87 7.27
CA ALA A 269 10.29 -25.86 8.67
C ALA A 269 10.82 -27.22 9.16
N SER A 270 10.50 -28.33 8.47
CA SER A 270 10.97 -29.68 8.79
C SER A 270 12.27 -30.04 8.07
N ASP A 271 12.54 -29.46 6.89
CA ASP A 271 13.78 -29.63 6.13
C ASP A 271 14.27 -28.29 5.57
N LEU A 272 15.33 -27.75 6.19
CA LEU A 272 15.96 -26.49 5.79
C LEU A 272 17.10 -26.67 4.78
N SER A 273 17.36 -27.88 4.28
CA SER A 273 18.49 -28.16 3.38
C SER A 273 18.47 -27.28 2.13
N GLY A 274 17.28 -27.02 1.57
CA GLY A 274 17.10 -26.15 0.41
C GLY A 274 17.48 -24.68 0.67
N LYS A 275 17.52 -24.22 1.92
CA LYS A 275 17.96 -22.85 2.25
C LYS A 275 19.42 -22.62 1.87
N ALA A 276 20.29 -23.62 2.07
CA ALA A 276 21.70 -23.52 1.72
C ALA A 276 21.91 -23.39 0.19
N GLU A 277 21.10 -24.11 -0.60
CA GLU A 277 21.10 -23.99 -2.06
C GLU A 277 20.59 -22.61 -2.51
N CYS A 278 19.52 -22.10 -1.89
CA CYS A 278 19.01 -20.74 -2.13
C CYS A 278 20.06 -19.67 -1.80
N LYS A 279 20.79 -19.80 -0.69
CA LYS A 279 21.89 -18.90 -0.32
C LYS A 279 22.99 -18.91 -1.38
N ALA A 280 23.44 -20.10 -1.79
CA ALA A 280 24.47 -20.26 -2.81
C ALA A 280 24.04 -19.64 -4.16
N ALA A 281 22.76 -19.81 -4.54
CA ALA A 281 22.21 -19.23 -5.77
C ALA A 281 22.24 -17.70 -5.74
N VAL A 282 21.80 -17.07 -4.64
CA VAL A 282 21.87 -15.60 -4.50
C VAL A 282 23.32 -15.12 -4.51
N GLN A 283 24.23 -15.81 -3.82
CA GLN A 283 25.65 -15.44 -3.82
C GLN A 283 26.24 -15.52 -5.23
N ALA A 284 25.91 -16.57 -6.00
CA ALA A 284 26.38 -16.72 -7.38
C ALA A 284 25.80 -15.63 -8.31
N GLU A 285 24.49 -15.39 -8.25
CA GLU A 285 23.81 -14.37 -9.04
C GLU A 285 24.37 -12.97 -8.77
N MET A 286 24.60 -12.65 -7.50
CA MET A 286 25.08 -11.35 -7.04
C MET A 286 26.61 -11.26 -6.95
N ARG A 287 27.34 -12.29 -7.43
CA ARG A 287 28.81 -12.38 -7.46
C ARG A 287 29.48 -12.16 -6.10
N LEU A 288 28.83 -12.62 -5.03
CA LEU A 288 29.37 -12.62 -3.68
C LEU A 288 30.25 -13.85 -3.45
N ASP A 289 31.29 -13.68 -2.64
CA ASP A 289 32.11 -14.77 -2.12
C ASP A 289 31.25 -15.79 -1.33
N THR A 290 31.48 -17.08 -1.60
CA THR A 290 30.78 -18.24 -1.03
C THR A 290 31.45 -18.84 0.21
N ALA A 291 32.35 -18.11 0.86
CA ALA A 291 33.02 -18.53 2.10
C ALA A 291 32.04 -19.19 3.09
N SER A 292 32.29 -20.47 3.40
CA SER A 292 31.33 -21.43 3.95
C SER A 292 30.63 -21.03 5.27
N PHE A 293 31.15 -20.04 6.01
CA PHE A 293 30.62 -19.61 7.30
C PHE A 293 30.29 -18.11 7.36
N ALA A 294 30.42 -17.38 6.25
CA ALA A 294 30.07 -15.97 6.22
C ALA A 294 28.53 -15.82 6.26
N PRO A 295 27.97 -15.07 7.22
CA PRO A 295 26.54 -14.79 7.23
C PRO A 295 26.19 -13.85 6.06
N LEU A 296 25.12 -14.18 5.33
CA LEU A 296 24.54 -13.33 4.30
C LEU A 296 23.42 -12.47 4.90
N LEU A 297 23.66 -11.16 4.91
CA LEU A 297 22.69 -10.14 5.31
C LEU A 297 21.87 -9.74 4.09
N GLY A 298 20.55 -9.91 4.16
CA GLY A 298 19.61 -9.48 3.13
C GLY A 298 18.90 -8.18 3.50
N ILE A 299 18.79 -7.25 2.55
CA ILE A 299 17.97 -6.05 2.66
C ILE A 299 17.10 -5.97 1.40
N VAL A 300 15.79 -6.02 1.57
CA VAL A 300 14.82 -5.64 0.53
C VAL A 300 13.95 -4.53 1.09
N SER A 301 14.15 -3.30 0.64
CA SER A 301 13.47 -2.13 1.20
C SER A 301 13.55 -0.92 0.27
N ARG A 302 12.62 0.03 0.42
CA ARG A 302 12.87 1.41 -0.04
C ARG A 302 14.14 1.95 0.61
N LEU A 303 14.98 2.62 -0.16
CA LEU A 303 16.24 3.20 0.31
C LEU A 303 15.99 4.60 0.86
N THR A 304 15.43 4.68 2.08
CA THR A 304 15.08 5.96 2.72
C THR A 304 15.60 6.03 4.15
N GLN A 305 15.75 7.25 4.67
CA GLN A 305 16.08 7.42 6.10
C GLN A 305 14.98 6.85 7.01
N GLN A 306 13.71 6.84 6.58
CA GLN A 306 12.63 6.21 7.33
C GLN A 306 12.93 4.73 7.64
N LYS A 307 13.49 4.01 6.65
CA LYS A 307 13.86 2.59 6.73
C LYS A 307 15.21 2.35 7.41
N GLY A 308 15.86 3.40 7.88
CA GLY A 308 17.06 3.28 8.71
C GLY A 308 18.32 2.93 7.96
N LEU A 309 18.35 3.00 6.62
CA LEU A 309 19.47 2.46 5.87
C LEU A 309 20.75 3.30 5.95
N ASP A 310 20.64 4.58 6.34
CA ASP A 310 21.79 5.38 6.77
C ASP A 310 22.48 4.80 8.02
N LEU A 311 21.75 4.08 8.89
CA LEU A 311 22.36 3.36 10.03
C LEU A 311 23.21 2.19 9.54
N VAL A 312 22.73 1.45 8.53
CA VAL A 312 23.45 0.32 7.93
C VAL A 312 24.76 0.80 7.31
N LEU A 313 24.70 1.88 6.52
CA LEU A 313 25.89 2.49 5.91
C LEU A 313 26.95 2.86 6.95
N ARG A 314 26.53 3.40 8.11
CA ARG A 314 27.45 3.77 9.20
C ARG A 314 28.17 2.58 9.85
N ILE A 315 27.59 1.37 9.81
CA ILE A 315 28.16 0.18 10.46
C ILE A 315 28.64 -0.87 9.45
N ALA A 316 28.52 -0.61 8.15
CA ALA A 316 28.82 -1.60 7.12
C ALA A 316 30.26 -2.12 7.20
N ASP A 317 31.24 -1.23 7.38
CA ASP A 317 32.65 -1.61 7.51
C ASP A 317 32.86 -2.59 8.68
N VAL A 318 32.15 -2.38 9.79
CA VAL A 318 32.19 -3.27 10.98
C VAL A 318 31.59 -4.64 10.65
N LEU A 319 30.42 -4.67 10.00
CA LEU A 319 29.76 -5.91 9.60
C LEU A 319 30.62 -6.74 8.64
N ILE A 320 31.21 -6.10 7.65
CA ILE A 320 32.06 -6.76 6.64
C ILE A 320 33.39 -7.22 7.23
N THR A 321 33.98 -6.44 8.14
CA THR A 321 35.21 -6.82 8.87
C THR A 321 34.95 -8.03 9.77
N ALA A 322 33.77 -8.10 10.40
CA ALA A 322 33.31 -9.25 11.17
C ALA A 322 33.02 -10.51 10.31
N GLY A 323 33.12 -10.39 8.98
CA GLY A 323 33.03 -11.51 8.05
C GLY A 323 31.70 -11.63 7.31
N ALA A 324 30.74 -10.72 7.53
CA ALA A 324 29.44 -10.77 6.85
C ALA A 324 29.55 -10.46 5.35
N ARG A 325 28.52 -10.88 4.61
CA ARG A 325 28.23 -10.48 3.24
C ARG A 325 26.90 -9.76 3.24
N MET A 326 26.67 -8.85 2.30
CA MET A 326 25.44 -8.08 2.23
C MET A 326 24.91 -8.05 0.81
N VAL A 327 23.61 -8.31 0.67
CA VAL A 327 22.86 -8.07 -0.56
C VAL A 327 21.77 -7.05 -0.28
N VAL A 328 21.72 -6.00 -1.10
CA VAL A 328 20.75 -4.92 -1.00
C VAL A 328 19.95 -4.85 -2.28
N LEU A 329 18.62 -4.90 -2.18
CA LEU A 329 17.68 -4.65 -3.25
C LEU A 329 16.75 -3.52 -2.82
N GLY A 330 16.67 -2.45 -3.62
CA GLY A 330 15.80 -1.33 -3.31
C GLY A 330 16.06 -0.09 -4.14
N GLN A 331 15.13 0.86 -4.08
CA GLN A 331 15.28 2.19 -4.65
C GLN A 331 14.68 3.24 -3.70
N GLY A 332 15.08 4.51 -3.81
CA GLY A 332 14.62 5.58 -2.94
C GLY A 332 15.42 6.88 -3.11
N GLU A 333 15.99 7.36 -2.01
CA GLU A 333 16.73 8.63 -1.98
C GLU A 333 18.07 8.47 -2.72
N ALA A 334 18.31 9.29 -3.75
CA ALA A 334 19.50 9.21 -4.61
C ALA A 334 20.83 9.23 -3.84
N GLU A 335 20.90 9.95 -2.71
CA GLU A 335 22.08 9.97 -1.86
C GLU A 335 22.36 8.62 -1.19
N LEU A 336 21.31 7.91 -0.74
CA LEU A 336 21.43 6.58 -0.15
C LEU A 336 21.75 5.53 -1.22
N GLU A 337 21.12 5.61 -2.39
CA GLU A 337 21.43 4.74 -3.53
C GLU A 337 22.92 4.81 -3.87
N ARG A 338 23.42 6.02 -4.15
CA ARG A 338 24.83 6.26 -4.46
C ARG A 338 25.75 5.75 -3.35
N ALA A 339 25.41 5.98 -2.08
CA ALA A 339 26.24 5.55 -0.96
C ALA A 339 26.33 4.01 -0.85
N PHE A 340 25.24 3.28 -1.14
CA PHE A 340 25.28 1.82 -1.20
C PHE A 340 26.09 1.32 -2.41
N GLU A 341 25.93 1.95 -3.58
CA GLU A 341 26.71 1.60 -4.76
C GLU A 341 28.23 1.82 -4.54
N GLU A 342 28.62 2.95 -3.95
CA GLU A 342 30.01 3.22 -3.55
C GLU A 342 30.55 2.17 -2.57
N LEU A 343 29.69 1.70 -1.67
CA LEU A 343 30.03 0.65 -0.71
C LEU A 343 30.23 -0.72 -1.41
N ALA A 344 29.43 -1.05 -2.43
CA ALA A 344 29.62 -2.23 -3.27
C ALA A 344 30.93 -2.15 -4.06
N VAL A 345 31.30 -0.98 -4.58
CA VAL A 345 32.59 -0.75 -5.25
C VAL A 345 33.77 -0.96 -4.29
N ARG A 346 33.63 -0.50 -3.03
CA ARG A 346 34.65 -0.69 -1.99
C ARG A 346 34.81 -2.16 -1.59
N TYR A 347 33.75 -2.96 -1.66
CA TYR A 347 33.71 -4.36 -1.23
C TYR A 347 33.13 -5.29 -2.31
N PRO A 348 33.78 -5.43 -3.48
CA PRO A 348 33.18 -5.99 -4.71
C PRO A 348 32.76 -7.46 -4.65
N THR A 349 33.29 -8.23 -3.68
CA THR A 349 32.89 -9.65 -3.46
C THR A 349 32.16 -9.84 -2.13
N ARG A 350 31.90 -8.76 -1.38
CA ARG A 350 31.26 -8.82 -0.06
C ARG A 350 29.96 -8.05 0.05
N ILE A 351 29.76 -7.04 -0.79
CA ILE A 351 28.54 -6.26 -0.85
C ILE A 351 28.07 -6.20 -2.29
N ALA A 352 26.79 -6.52 -2.50
CA ALA A 352 26.12 -6.40 -3.79
C ALA A 352 24.86 -5.55 -3.63
N VAL A 353 24.64 -4.64 -4.58
CA VAL A 353 23.53 -3.70 -4.56
C VAL A 353 22.81 -3.76 -5.90
N ARG A 354 21.49 -3.91 -5.85
CA ARG A 354 20.59 -3.78 -6.99
C ARG A 354 19.65 -2.60 -6.72
N VAL A 355 19.87 -1.51 -7.43
CA VAL A 355 18.91 -0.40 -7.44
C VAL A 355 17.72 -0.77 -8.32
N GLY A 356 16.51 -0.62 -7.78
CA GLY A 356 15.28 -0.91 -8.51
C GLY A 356 14.28 -1.76 -7.72
N PHE A 357 13.21 -2.13 -8.42
CA PHE A 357 12.25 -3.15 -7.98
C PHE A 357 12.45 -4.44 -8.80
N ASP A 358 12.66 -5.56 -8.11
CA ASP A 358 12.78 -6.89 -8.72
C ASP A 358 12.14 -7.92 -7.77
N GLU A 359 10.91 -8.30 -8.06
CA GLU A 359 10.14 -9.22 -7.22
C GLU A 359 10.79 -10.61 -7.17
N ALA A 360 11.30 -11.11 -8.28
CA ALA A 360 11.94 -12.42 -8.32
C ALA A 360 13.22 -12.44 -7.47
N LEU A 361 14.04 -11.39 -7.55
CA LEU A 361 15.22 -11.25 -6.69
C LEU A 361 14.83 -11.07 -5.22
N ALA A 362 13.73 -10.37 -4.91
CA ALA A 362 13.24 -10.24 -3.54
C ALA A 362 12.90 -11.60 -2.91
N HIS A 363 12.23 -12.49 -3.65
CA HIS A 363 11.96 -13.87 -3.22
C HIS A 363 13.26 -14.64 -2.94
N ARG A 364 14.22 -14.58 -3.89
CA ARG A 364 15.52 -15.24 -3.74
C ARG A 364 16.32 -14.72 -2.56
N ILE A 365 16.41 -13.40 -2.36
CA ILE A 365 17.10 -12.79 -1.21
C ILE A 365 16.44 -13.24 0.10
N THR A 366 15.11 -13.24 0.17
CA THR A 366 14.36 -13.63 1.38
C THR A 366 14.61 -15.10 1.74
N ALA A 367 14.64 -15.99 0.75
CA ALA A 367 14.96 -17.40 0.94
C ALA A 367 16.44 -17.62 1.30
N GLY A 368 17.36 -16.94 0.62
CA GLY A 368 18.81 -17.18 0.72
C GLY A 368 19.52 -16.45 1.86
N ALA A 369 19.00 -15.33 2.36
CA ALA A 369 19.65 -14.59 3.45
C ALA A 369 19.62 -15.38 4.77
N ASP A 370 20.72 -15.31 5.54
CA ASP A 370 20.76 -15.86 6.90
C ASP A 370 20.11 -14.90 7.89
N ILE A 371 20.30 -13.60 7.69
CA ILE A 371 19.75 -12.53 8.53
C ILE A 371 19.13 -11.48 7.61
N PHE A 372 17.87 -11.15 7.87
CA PHE A 372 17.18 -10.07 7.17
C PHE A 372 17.26 -8.78 8.01
N LEU A 373 17.79 -7.70 7.44
CA LEU A 373 18.03 -6.46 8.16
C LEU A 373 16.92 -5.44 7.91
N MET A 374 16.21 -5.08 8.98
CA MET A 374 15.11 -4.10 8.97
C MET A 374 15.30 -3.03 10.05
N PRO A 375 16.26 -2.09 9.88
CA PRO A 375 16.60 -1.10 10.91
C PRO A 375 15.65 0.12 10.91
N SER A 376 14.38 -0.07 10.56
CA SER A 376 13.41 1.02 10.39
C SER A 376 13.29 1.90 11.63
N ARG A 377 13.30 3.23 11.44
CA ARG A 377 13.05 4.18 12.54
C ARG A 377 11.60 4.11 13.04
N PHE A 378 10.69 3.77 12.13
CA PHE A 378 9.32 3.36 12.43
C PHE A 378 8.79 2.48 11.31
N GLU A 379 7.97 1.50 11.68
CA GLU A 379 7.38 0.53 10.77
C GLU A 379 5.93 0.29 11.22
N PRO A 380 4.92 0.80 10.50
CA PRO A 380 3.51 0.63 10.89
C PRO A 380 3.13 -0.83 11.14
N CYS A 381 3.64 -1.72 10.29
CA CYS A 381 3.56 -3.17 10.42
C CYS A 381 4.88 -3.80 9.96
N GLY A 382 5.24 -3.56 8.70
CA GLY A 382 6.34 -4.24 8.02
C GLY A 382 5.80 -5.46 7.29
N LEU A 383 6.13 -5.57 6.01
CA LEU A 383 5.83 -6.71 5.13
C LEU A 383 7.13 -7.15 4.48
#